data_AF-A0AA96FIK9-F1
#
_entry.id   AF-A0AA96FIK9-F1
#
_cell.length_a   1.000
_cell.length_b   1.000
_cell.length_c   1.000
_cell.angle_alpha   90.00
_cell.angle_beta   90.00
_cell.angle_gamma   90.00
#
_symmetry.space_group_name_H-M   'P 1'
#
loop_
_entity.id
_entity.type
_entity.pdbx_description
1 polymer ?
#
loop_
_entity_poly.entity_id
_entity_poly.type
_entity_poly.pdbx_seq_one_letter_code
_entity_poly.pdbx_strand_id
1 'polypeptide(L)'
;MSTSTGGRLDEWADLTTHEQRYGPLPYDAYGDPAGLLRTVAASGLTGRGGAGFPAHRKLAAVAEAGRRTGRAPVVVANGAEGEPASRKDRTLLQLSPHLVLDGLQLASRAAGAEQAWPAVEEGASYLESEPARRGGPLSVTVLRAPKRFLSGQAPALARYVSGDAPPPAHQQPPVRERGVRRAPTLVQNVETPAHLALIARYGADRYRGAGTPAEPGSALCTVHASGRPGRGVEGARLTHAPYPKKGTEPRRAG
;
A
#
# COMPACT_ATOMS: atom_id res chain seq x y z
N MET A 1 -18.85 34.65 -7.35
CA MET A 1 -18.52 33.56 -8.29
C MET A 1 -17.57 32.61 -7.58
N SER A 2 -18.07 31.45 -7.15
CA SER A 2 -17.30 30.48 -6.35
C SER A 2 -16.40 29.67 -7.28
N THR A 3 -15.09 29.78 -7.12
CA THR A 3 -14.11 28.99 -7.87
C THR A 3 -14.04 27.59 -7.27
N SER A 4 -14.64 26.61 -7.96
CA SER A 4 -14.45 25.20 -7.62
C SER A 4 -13.01 24.81 -7.90
N THR A 5 -12.21 24.61 -6.85
CA THR A 5 -10.90 23.96 -6.93
C THR A 5 -11.07 22.45 -7.09
N GLY A 6 -11.68 22.03 -8.21
CA GLY A 6 -11.73 20.63 -8.62
C GLY A 6 -10.58 20.35 -9.58
N GLY A 7 -9.41 19.99 -9.07
CA GLY A 7 -8.35 19.44 -9.93
C GLY A 7 -8.88 18.24 -10.71
N ARG A 8 -8.49 18.09 -11.98
CA ARG A 8 -8.87 16.90 -12.75
C ARG A 8 -8.26 15.67 -12.06
N LEU A 9 -8.99 14.57 -11.97
CA LEU A 9 -8.51 13.34 -11.31
C LEU A 9 -7.14 12.89 -11.86
N ASP A 10 -6.93 13.09 -13.16
CA ASP A 10 -5.68 12.80 -13.87
C ASP A 10 -4.49 13.62 -13.34
N GLU A 11 -4.72 14.83 -12.84
CA GLU A 11 -3.67 15.73 -12.33
C GLU A 11 -3.09 15.22 -11.00
N TRP A 12 -3.90 14.53 -10.19
CA TRP A 12 -3.46 13.96 -8.91
C TRP A 12 -2.78 12.60 -9.08
N ALA A 13 -3.12 11.89 -10.15
CA ALA A 13 -2.58 10.58 -10.46
C ALA A 13 -1.15 10.63 -11.04
N ASP A 14 -0.76 11.74 -11.68
CA ASP A 14 0.51 11.88 -12.41
C ASP A 14 1.77 11.82 -11.52
N LEU A 15 2.83 11.19 -12.04
CA LEU A 15 4.12 11.01 -11.36
C LEU A 15 4.77 12.35 -11.00
N THR A 16 4.71 13.33 -11.90
CA THR A 16 5.32 14.65 -11.67
C THR A 16 4.65 15.33 -10.49
N THR A 17 3.32 15.33 -10.44
CA THR A 17 2.56 15.86 -9.31
C THR A 17 2.88 15.12 -8.01
N HIS A 18 2.99 13.79 -8.08
CA HIS A 18 3.39 12.95 -6.93
C HIS A 18 4.77 13.33 -6.39
N GLU A 19 5.77 13.48 -7.27
CA GLU A 19 7.14 13.85 -6.87
C GLU A 19 7.22 15.30 -6.37
N GLN A 20 6.46 16.23 -6.94
CA GLN A 20 6.35 17.59 -6.41
C GLN A 20 5.75 17.60 -4.99
N ARG A 21 4.79 16.71 -4.72
CA ARG A 21 4.09 16.65 -3.43
C ARG A 21 4.91 15.95 -2.35
N TYR A 22 5.45 14.77 -2.66
CA TYR A 22 6.06 13.87 -1.69
C TYR A 22 7.59 13.77 -1.83
N GLY A 23 8.16 14.33 -2.90
CA GLY A 23 9.56 14.11 -3.27
C GLY A 23 9.79 12.73 -3.90
N PRO A 24 11.03 12.49 -4.40
CA PRO A 24 11.42 11.20 -4.95
C PRO A 24 11.32 10.11 -3.88
N LEU A 25 11.23 8.85 -4.32
CA LEU A 25 11.22 7.72 -3.40
C LEU A 25 12.54 7.64 -2.62
N PRO A 26 12.51 7.67 -1.28
CA PRO A 26 13.69 7.50 -0.44
C PRO A 26 14.07 6.01 -0.34
N TYR A 27 14.44 5.38 -1.47
CA TYR A 27 14.63 3.93 -1.58
C TYR A 27 15.73 3.39 -0.64
N ASP A 28 16.77 4.19 -0.41
CA ASP A 28 17.94 3.85 0.42
C ASP A 28 17.98 4.58 1.78
N ALA A 29 16.94 5.33 2.15
CA ALA A 29 17.02 6.26 3.30
C ALA A 29 17.26 5.60 4.66
N TYR A 30 17.08 4.29 4.77
CA TYR A 30 17.34 3.53 6.00
C TYR A 30 18.53 2.57 5.88
N GLY A 31 19.37 2.76 4.85
CA GLY A 31 20.56 1.96 4.55
C GLY A 31 20.21 0.56 4.02
N ASP A 32 19.61 -0.27 4.88
CA ASP A 32 19.33 -1.67 4.60
C ASP A 32 17.84 -2.04 4.83
N PRO A 33 17.38 -3.21 4.33
CA PRO A 33 16.04 -3.74 4.60
C PRO A 33 15.67 -3.78 6.09
N ALA A 34 16.62 -4.06 6.98
CA ALA A 34 16.37 -4.16 8.41
C ALA A 34 16.12 -2.77 9.04
N GLY A 35 16.77 -1.72 8.56
CA GLY A 35 16.56 -0.33 8.93
C GLY A 35 15.16 0.12 8.62
N LEU A 36 14.67 -0.17 7.40
CA LEU A 36 13.28 0.10 7.04
C LEU A 36 12.31 -0.68 7.95
N LEU A 37 12.55 -1.96 8.20
CA LEU A 37 11.70 -2.76 9.10
C LEU A 37 11.66 -2.21 10.53
N ARG A 38 12.80 -1.73 11.06
CA ARG A 38 12.86 -1.07 12.39
C ARG A 38 12.03 0.21 12.40
N THR A 39 12.14 1.05 11.37
CA THR A 39 11.34 2.27 11.26
C THR A 39 9.84 1.96 11.17
N VAL A 40 9.46 0.95 10.38
CA VAL A 40 8.06 0.52 10.28
C VAL A 40 7.57 -0.06 11.61
N ALA A 41 8.41 -0.81 12.33
CA ALA A 41 8.09 -1.30 13.66
C ALA A 41 7.85 -0.13 14.63
N ALA A 42 8.75 0.85 14.65
CA ALA A 42 8.65 2.04 15.48
C ALA A 42 7.42 2.90 15.14
N SER A 43 6.95 2.89 13.89
CA SER A 43 5.75 3.64 13.48
C SER A 43 4.45 3.06 14.04
N GLY A 44 4.45 1.77 14.41
CA GLY A 44 3.22 1.06 14.81
C GLY A 44 2.27 0.74 13.65
N LEU A 45 2.71 0.84 12.38
CA LEU A 45 1.87 0.49 11.23
C LEU A 45 1.34 -0.94 11.32
N THR A 46 0.02 -1.05 11.24
CA THR A 46 -0.72 -2.31 11.08
C THR A 46 -1.28 -2.44 9.67
N GLY A 47 -1.60 -3.68 9.26
CA GLY A 47 -2.18 -3.96 7.95
C GLY A 47 -3.57 -3.32 7.81
N ARG A 48 -3.75 -2.51 6.76
CA ARG A 48 -4.98 -1.74 6.46
C ARG A 48 -6.06 -2.54 5.72
N GLY A 49 -6.04 -3.86 5.87
CA GLY A 49 -7.00 -4.80 5.28
C GLY A 49 -8.03 -5.36 6.27
N GLY A 50 -8.21 -4.73 7.43
CA GLY A 50 -9.20 -5.11 8.46
C GLY A 50 -8.66 -5.95 9.61
N ALA A 51 -7.66 -6.82 9.39
CA ALA A 51 -7.14 -7.71 10.45
C ALA A 51 -6.10 -7.06 11.40
N GLY A 52 -5.64 -5.84 11.13
CA GLY A 52 -4.77 -5.09 12.05
C GLY A 52 -3.40 -5.72 12.36
N PHE A 53 -2.93 -6.69 11.57
CA PHE A 53 -1.66 -7.37 11.86
C PHE A 53 -0.45 -6.44 11.68
N PRO A 54 0.56 -6.43 12.59
CA PRO A 54 1.73 -5.55 12.47
C PRO A 54 2.48 -5.71 11.14
N ALA A 55 2.60 -4.63 10.37
CA ALA A 55 3.12 -4.69 9.01
C ALA A 55 4.59 -5.18 8.97
N HIS A 56 5.43 -4.66 9.87
CA HIS A 56 6.85 -5.06 9.97
C HIS A 56 7.02 -6.56 10.23
N ARG A 57 6.20 -7.16 11.11
CA ARG A 57 6.27 -8.60 11.42
C ARG A 57 5.94 -9.44 10.20
N LYS A 58 4.94 -9.02 9.42
CA LYS A 58 4.51 -9.76 8.22
C LYS A 58 5.56 -9.68 7.11
N LEU A 59 6.17 -8.51 6.92
CA LEU A 59 7.31 -8.32 6.01
C LEU A 59 8.50 -9.21 6.44
N ALA A 60 8.90 -9.13 7.71
CA ALA A 60 10.02 -9.91 8.25
C ALA A 60 9.81 -11.42 8.11
N ALA A 61 8.59 -11.91 8.38
CA ALA A 61 8.26 -13.33 8.23
C ALA A 61 8.39 -13.82 6.78
N VAL A 62 7.98 -13.02 5.80
CA VAL A 62 8.13 -13.36 4.37
C VAL A 62 9.59 -13.33 3.95
N ALA A 63 10.36 -12.33 4.39
CA ALA A 63 11.79 -12.25 4.12
C ALA A 63 12.55 -13.46 4.68
N GLU A 64 12.23 -13.87 5.91
CA GLU A 64 12.81 -15.06 6.54
C GLU A 64 12.42 -16.34 5.81
N ALA A 65 11.16 -16.49 5.42
CA ALA A 65 10.74 -17.62 4.60
C ALA A 65 11.47 -17.66 3.24
N GLY A 66 11.73 -16.51 2.63
CA GLY A 66 12.52 -16.41 1.40
C GLY A 66 13.93 -16.96 1.57
N ARG A 67 14.65 -16.49 2.61
CA ARG A 67 15.98 -17.00 2.97
C ARG A 67 15.99 -18.50 3.23
N ARG A 68 15.06 -18.97 4.08
CA ARG A 68 14.96 -20.39 4.47
C ARG A 68 14.67 -21.32 3.28
N THR A 69 13.88 -20.87 2.30
CA THR A 69 13.48 -21.69 1.16
C THR A 69 14.36 -21.51 -0.07
N GLY A 70 15.27 -20.52 -0.07
CA GLY A 70 16.06 -20.14 -1.26
C GLY A 70 15.20 -19.62 -2.41
N ARG A 71 13.96 -19.19 -2.14
CA ARG A 71 13.03 -18.67 -3.16
C ARG A 71 12.81 -17.19 -2.95
N ALA A 72 13.05 -16.40 -4.00
CA ALA A 72 12.71 -14.97 -4.01
C ALA A 72 11.21 -14.80 -3.70
N PRO A 73 10.85 -14.03 -2.65
CA PRO A 73 9.46 -13.79 -2.34
C PRO A 73 8.71 -13.02 -3.43
N VAL A 74 7.38 -13.10 -3.37
CA VAL A 74 6.48 -12.31 -4.22
C VAL A 74 5.69 -11.34 -3.36
N VAL A 75 5.54 -10.10 -3.81
CA VAL A 75 4.70 -9.10 -3.13
C VAL A 75 3.43 -8.84 -3.94
N VAL A 76 2.29 -8.88 -3.25
CA VAL A 76 0.99 -8.58 -3.84
C VAL A 76 0.29 -7.52 -3.00
N ALA A 77 0.00 -6.37 -3.62
CA ALA A 77 -0.83 -5.33 -3.02
C ALA A 77 -2.26 -5.48 -3.53
N ASN A 78 -3.16 -5.97 -2.68
CA ASN A 78 -4.56 -6.14 -2.99
C ASN A 78 -5.33 -4.81 -2.89
N GLY A 79 -5.76 -4.30 -4.03
CA GLY A 79 -6.71 -3.19 -4.18
C GLY A 79 -7.99 -3.61 -4.91
N ALA A 80 -8.22 -4.91 -5.10
CA ALA A 80 -9.49 -5.44 -5.56
C ALA A 80 -10.46 -5.45 -4.37
N GLU A 81 -11.30 -4.43 -4.32
CA GLU A 81 -12.24 -4.18 -3.24
C GLU A 81 -13.51 -5.00 -3.49
N GLY A 82 -13.65 -6.13 -2.78
CA GLY A 82 -14.79 -7.04 -2.93
C GLY A 82 -16.04 -6.65 -2.14
N GLU A 83 -15.95 -5.64 -1.27
CA GLU A 83 -17.05 -5.14 -0.43
C GLU A 83 -17.79 -4.02 -1.17
N PRO A 84 -19.08 -4.21 -1.56
CA PRO A 84 -19.84 -3.22 -2.34
C PRO A 84 -19.90 -1.82 -1.72
N ALA A 85 -19.83 -1.73 -0.39
CA ALA A 85 -19.87 -0.48 0.35
C ALA A 85 -18.49 0.20 0.50
N SER A 86 -17.39 -0.44 0.13
CA SER A 86 -16.06 0.13 0.28
C SER A 86 -15.52 0.61 -1.08
N ARG A 87 -14.99 1.82 -1.13
CA ARG A 87 -14.37 2.44 -2.32
C ARG A 87 -12.99 3.01 -2.02
N LYS A 88 -12.40 2.70 -0.87
CA LYS A 88 -11.21 3.38 -0.36
C LYS A 88 -9.98 3.01 -1.18
N ASP A 89 -9.86 1.73 -1.54
CA ASP A 89 -8.70 1.20 -2.25
C ASP A 89 -8.70 1.69 -3.70
N ARG A 90 -9.88 1.64 -4.35
CA ARG A 90 -10.08 2.21 -5.68
C ARG A 90 -9.74 3.70 -5.69
N THR A 91 -10.25 4.45 -4.71
CA THR A 91 -9.99 5.91 -4.62
C THR A 91 -8.50 6.19 -4.44
N LEU A 92 -7.81 5.43 -3.58
CA LEU A 92 -6.36 5.57 -3.39
C LEU A 92 -5.58 5.31 -4.68
N LEU A 93 -5.91 4.24 -5.41
CA LEU A 93 -5.23 3.88 -6.66
C LEU A 93 -5.52 4.89 -7.78
N GLN A 94 -6.71 5.49 -7.82
CA GLN A 94 -7.06 6.53 -8.80
C GLN A 94 -6.36 7.85 -8.52
N LEU A 95 -6.27 8.26 -7.24
CA LEU A 95 -5.79 9.58 -6.86
C LEU A 95 -4.32 9.63 -6.46
N SER A 96 -3.73 8.50 -6.10
CA SER A 96 -2.35 8.42 -5.61
C SER A 96 -1.70 7.06 -5.95
N PRO A 97 -1.73 6.63 -7.24
CA PRO A 97 -1.15 5.36 -7.66
C PRO A 97 0.34 5.26 -7.30
N HIS A 98 1.10 6.33 -7.52
CA HIS A 98 2.55 6.34 -7.26
C HIS A 98 2.91 6.24 -5.78
N LEU A 99 2.01 6.61 -4.86
CA LEU A 99 2.24 6.39 -3.43
C LEU A 99 2.16 4.90 -3.08
N VAL A 100 1.23 4.17 -3.69
CA VAL A 100 1.13 2.70 -3.58
C VAL A 100 2.35 2.04 -4.24
N LEU A 101 2.74 2.49 -5.44
CA LEU A 101 3.88 1.95 -6.18
C LEU A 101 5.21 2.16 -5.43
N ASP A 102 5.43 3.33 -4.84
CA ASP A 102 6.58 3.58 -3.97
C ASP A 102 6.64 2.62 -2.78
N GLY A 103 5.49 2.41 -2.16
CA GLY A 103 5.35 1.46 -1.06
C GLY A 103 5.64 0.03 -1.47
N LEU A 104 5.25 -0.35 -2.68
CA LEU A 104 5.57 -1.66 -3.27
C LEU A 104 7.07 -1.81 -3.52
N GLN A 105 7.76 -0.78 -4.00
CA GLN A 105 9.23 -0.80 -4.13
C GLN A 105 9.89 -1.09 -2.77
N LEU A 106 9.47 -0.39 -1.73
CA LEU A 106 10.00 -0.51 -0.38
C LEU A 106 9.66 -1.85 0.28
N ALA A 107 8.41 -2.31 0.15
CA ALA A 107 7.97 -3.60 0.66
C ALA A 107 8.74 -4.76 0.01
N SER A 108 8.96 -4.68 -1.30
CA SER A 108 9.72 -5.70 -2.05
C SER A 108 11.18 -5.71 -1.67
N ARG A 109 11.82 -4.53 -1.53
CA ARG A 109 13.18 -4.43 -0.99
C ARG A 109 13.27 -5.05 0.41
N ALA A 110 12.34 -4.74 1.31
CA ALA A 110 12.30 -5.29 2.65
C ALA A 110 12.09 -6.80 2.69
N ALA A 111 11.29 -7.34 1.76
CA ALA A 111 11.01 -8.76 1.64
C ALA A 111 12.09 -9.54 0.88
N GLY A 112 12.96 -8.87 0.12
CA GLY A 112 13.87 -9.51 -0.84
C GLY A 112 13.16 -10.02 -2.10
N ALA A 113 12.06 -9.39 -2.49
CA ALA A 113 11.27 -9.76 -3.67
C ALA A 113 11.78 -9.04 -4.94
N GLU A 114 11.75 -9.74 -6.06
CA GLU A 114 12.11 -9.21 -7.39
C GLU A 114 10.88 -8.87 -8.25
N GLN A 115 9.69 -9.28 -7.78
CA GLN A 115 8.43 -9.10 -8.48
C GLN A 115 7.36 -8.61 -7.50
N ALA A 116 6.60 -7.61 -7.93
CA ALA A 116 5.42 -7.17 -7.22
C ALA A 116 4.21 -6.92 -8.12
N TRP A 117 3.02 -7.17 -7.57
CA TRP A 117 1.77 -7.06 -8.29
C TRP A 117 0.75 -6.24 -7.50
N PRO A 118 0.38 -5.02 -7.93
CA PRO A 118 -0.89 -4.43 -7.54
C PRO A 118 -2.02 -5.24 -8.18
N ALA A 119 -2.78 -5.94 -7.34
CA ALA A 119 -3.99 -6.65 -7.75
C ALA A 119 -5.17 -5.68 -7.71
N VAL A 120 -5.74 -5.40 -8.87
CA VAL A 120 -6.80 -4.40 -9.05
C VAL A 120 -8.03 -5.06 -9.66
N GLU A 121 -9.18 -4.45 -9.47
CA GLU A 121 -10.41 -4.84 -10.12
C GLU A 121 -10.39 -4.65 -11.64
N GLU A 122 -11.35 -5.28 -12.33
CA GLU A 122 -11.63 -4.99 -13.74
C GLU A 122 -11.95 -3.51 -13.98
N GLY A 123 -11.41 -2.94 -15.06
CA GLY A 123 -11.62 -1.54 -15.44
C GLY A 123 -10.58 -0.56 -14.88
N ALA A 124 -9.59 -1.03 -14.12
CA ALA A 124 -8.48 -0.20 -13.63
C ALA A 124 -7.38 0.06 -14.69
N SER A 125 -7.76 0.29 -15.95
CA SER A 125 -6.82 0.52 -17.06
C SER A 125 -5.93 1.75 -16.85
N TYR A 126 -6.37 2.72 -16.04
CA TYR A 126 -5.62 3.90 -15.66
C TYR A 126 -4.33 3.59 -14.89
N LEU A 127 -4.19 2.40 -14.30
CA LEU A 127 -2.98 2.01 -13.55
C LEU A 127 -1.94 1.30 -14.44
N GLU A 128 -2.32 0.82 -15.62
CA GLU A 128 -1.49 -0.12 -16.41
C GLU A 128 -0.16 0.49 -16.86
N SER A 129 -0.13 1.80 -17.17
CA SER A 129 1.10 2.50 -17.56
C SER A 129 1.93 3.00 -16.38
N GLU A 130 1.35 3.10 -15.19
CA GLU A 130 1.96 3.81 -14.07
C GLU A 130 3.20 3.13 -13.49
N PRO A 131 3.27 1.79 -13.38
CA PRO A 131 4.52 1.10 -13.05
C PRO A 131 5.68 1.46 -13.98
N ALA A 132 5.44 1.49 -15.29
CA ALA A 132 6.46 1.80 -16.28
C ALA A 132 6.91 3.27 -16.21
N ARG A 133 5.94 4.20 -16.06
CA ARG A 133 6.24 5.63 -15.86
C ARG A 133 7.06 5.86 -14.59
N ARG A 134 6.69 5.15 -13.50
CA ARG A 134 7.37 5.24 -12.21
C ARG A 134 8.80 4.72 -12.27
N GLY A 135 9.02 3.61 -12.95
CA GLY A 135 10.32 2.93 -13.02
C GLY A 135 10.87 2.48 -11.66
N GLY A 136 12.17 2.23 -11.60
CA GLY A 136 12.89 1.75 -10.42
C GLY A 136 13.38 0.30 -10.56
N PRO A 137 14.01 -0.25 -9.51
CA PRO A 137 14.76 -1.50 -9.60
C PRO A 137 13.90 -2.77 -9.60
N LEU A 138 12.62 -2.68 -9.25
CA LEU A 138 11.71 -3.81 -9.16
C LEU A 138 10.81 -3.89 -10.40
N SER A 139 10.56 -5.11 -10.87
CA SER A 139 9.53 -5.36 -11.88
C SER A 139 8.13 -5.34 -11.23
N VAL A 140 7.32 -4.37 -11.61
CA VAL A 140 5.93 -4.24 -11.15
C VAL A 140 4.96 -4.49 -12.30
N THR A 141 4.05 -5.44 -12.12
CA THR A 141 3.04 -5.81 -13.12
C THR A 141 1.64 -5.69 -12.52
N VAL A 142 0.74 -4.96 -13.18
CA VAL A 142 -0.66 -4.87 -12.74
C VAL A 142 -1.35 -6.21 -12.95
N LEU A 143 -1.99 -6.71 -11.91
CA LEU A 143 -2.78 -7.94 -11.96
C LEU A 143 -4.26 -7.58 -11.92
N ARG A 144 -5.02 -7.97 -12.94
CA ARG A 144 -6.49 -7.83 -12.92
C ARG A 144 -7.11 -8.99 -12.16
N ALA A 145 -7.59 -8.73 -10.96
CA ALA A 145 -8.31 -9.69 -10.16
C ALA A 145 -9.81 -9.70 -10.51
N PRO A 146 -10.42 -10.89 -10.65
CA PRO A 146 -11.87 -11.04 -10.75
C PRO A 146 -12.62 -10.33 -9.63
N LYS A 147 -13.78 -9.72 -9.93
CA LYS A 147 -14.62 -8.94 -8.99
C LYS A 147 -14.99 -9.66 -7.67
N ARG A 148 -14.85 -10.99 -7.63
CA ARG A 148 -15.22 -11.83 -6.47
C ARG A 148 -14.07 -12.07 -5.49
N PHE A 149 -12.90 -11.47 -5.69
CA PHE A 149 -11.83 -11.54 -4.70
C PHE A 149 -12.18 -10.67 -3.49
N LEU A 150 -12.81 -11.30 -2.49
CA LEU A 150 -13.11 -10.66 -1.22
C LEU A 150 -11.79 -10.23 -0.53
N SER A 151 -11.80 -9.03 0.03
CA SER A 151 -10.79 -8.58 0.98
C SER A 151 -10.65 -9.63 2.08
N GLY A 152 -9.46 -10.23 2.22
CA GLY A 152 -9.16 -11.22 3.26
C GLY A 152 -8.77 -12.61 2.75
N GLN A 153 -9.02 -12.95 1.48
CA GLN A 153 -8.59 -14.24 0.93
C GLN A 153 -7.20 -14.19 0.27
N ALA A 154 -6.17 -13.84 1.05
CA ALA A 154 -4.78 -13.87 0.59
C ALA A 154 -4.36 -15.20 -0.09
N PRO A 155 -4.79 -16.38 0.40
CA PRO A 155 -4.61 -17.67 -0.31
C PRO A 155 -5.15 -17.68 -1.74
N ALA A 156 -6.35 -17.15 -1.94
CA ALA A 156 -7.04 -17.23 -3.21
C ALA A 156 -6.36 -16.33 -4.24
N LEU A 157 -5.94 -15.14 -3.83
CA LEU A 157 -5.21 -14.22 -4.70
C LEU A 157 -3.87 -14.83 -5.14
N ALA A 158 -3.10 -15.43 -4.21
CA ALA A 158 -1.82 -16.06 -4.53
C ALA A 158 -1.94 -17.21 -5.55
N ARG A 159 -3.00 -18.02 -5.45
CA ARG A 159 -3.28 -19.09 -6.41
C ARG A 159 -3.72 -18.57 -7.77
N TYR A 160 -4.60 -17.56 -7.79
CA TYR A 160 -5.01 -16.91 -9.03
C TYR A 160 -3.81 -16.44 -9.83
N VAL A 161 -2.83 -15.78 -9.19
CA VAL A 161 -1.62 -15.35 -9.91
C VAL A 161 -0.69 -16.50 -10.30
N SER A 162 -0.84 -17.65 -9.67
CA SER A 162 -0.10 -18.86 -10.06
C SER A 162 -0.74 -19.58 -11.25
N GLY A 163 -1.96 -19.19 -11.66
CA GLY A 163 -2.78 -19.96 -12.60
C GLY A 163 -3.38 -21.24 -11.99
N ASP A 164 -3.39 -21.35 -10.66
CA ASP A 164 -3.85 -22.53 -9.94
C ASP A 164 -5.36 -22.46 -9.62
N ALA A 165 -5.99 -23.62 -9.44
CA ALA A 165 -7.38 -23.74 -8.97
C ALA A 165 -7.59 -23.07 -7.59
N PRO A 166 -8.81 -22.54 -7.28
CA PRO A 166 -9.09 -21.87 -6.01
C PRO A 166 -8.67 -22.70 -4.79
N PRO A 167 -8.14 -22.07 -3.72
CA PRO A 167 -7.67 -22.81 -2.56
C PRO A 167 -8.85 -23.37 -1.73
N PRO A 168 -8.61 -24.43 -0.94
CA PRO A 168 -9.51 -24.79 0.15
C PRO A 168 -9.63 -23.64 1.17
N ALA A 169 -10.71 -23.63 1.94
CA ALA A 169 -11.01 -22.57 2.92
C ALA A 169 -9.89 -22.34 3.95
N HIS A 170 -9.06 -23.35 4.22
CA HIS A 170 -7.85 -23.24 5.06
C HIS A 170 -6.64 -23.76 4.29
N GLN A 171 -5.76 -22.85 3.87
CA GLN A 171 -4.51 -23.21 3.21
C GLN A 171 -3.38 -23.36 4.25
N GLN A 172 -2.79 -24.56 4.30
CA GLN A 172 -1.55 -24.85 5.01
C GLN A 172 -0.49 -25.35 4.01
N PRO A 173 0.77 -24.89 4.10
CA PRO A 173 1.26 -23.80 4.97
C PRO A 173 0.72 -22.43 4.49
N PRO A 174 0.74 -21.39 5.34
CA PRO A 174 0.19 -20.07 5.01
C PRO A 174 0.93 -19.42 3.84
N VAL A 175 0.27 -18.50 3.13
CA VAL A 175 0.83 -17.83 1.93
C VAL A 175 2.18 -17.15 2.16
N ARG A 176 2.42 -16.65 3.37
CA ARG A 176 3.69 -16.02 3.76
C ARG A 176 4.87 -17.00 3.73
N GLU A 177 4.59 -18.30 3.74
CA GLU A 177 5.57 -19.37 3.62
C GLU A 177 5.51 -20.06 2.25
N ARG A 178 4.31 -20.27 1.70
CA ARG A 178 4.10 -20.89 0.39
C ARG A 178 2.86 -20.31 -0.29
N GLY A 179 3.07 -19.29 -1.12
CA GLY A 179 2.04 -18.63 -1.91
C GLY A 179 2.27 -18.82 -3.41
N VAL A 180 2.40 -17.71 -4.12
CA VAL A 180 2.54 -17.63 -5.58
C VAL A 180 3.65 -18.53 -6.06
N ARG A 181 3.35 -19.46 -6.98
CA ARG A 181 4.34 -20.38 -7.57
C ARG A 181 5.20 -21.08 -6.50
N ARG A 182 4.58 -21.36 -5.34
CA ARG A 182 5.22 -21.95 -4.14
C ARG A 182 6.30 -21.09 -3.49
N ALA A 183 6.48 -19.83 -3.90
CA ALA A 183 7.36 -18.88 -3.24
C ALA A 183 6.65 -18.22 -2.04
N PRO A 184 7.38 -17.86 -0.97
CA PRO A 184 6.86 -17.02 0.11
C PRO A 184 6.19 -15.77 -0.47
N THR A 185 4.96 -15.47 -0.05
CA THR A 185 4.20 -14.36 -0.63
C THR A 185 3.68 -13.41 0.44
N LEU A 186 4.03 -12.13 0.28
CA LEU A 186 3.43 -11.05 1.03
C LEU A 186 2.16 -10.59 0.32
N VAL A 187 0.99 -10.83 0.91
CA VAL A 187 -0.27 -10.22 0.46
C VAL A 187 -0.70 -9.15 1.46
N GLN A 188 -0.87 -7.91 1.03
CA GLN A 188 -1.34 -6.79 1.88
C GLN A 188 -2.35 -5.93 1.13
N ASN A 189 -3.22 -5.21 1.84
CA ASN A 189 -4.07 -4.18 1.23
C ASN A 189 -3.21 -3.02 0.68
N VAL A 190 -3.58 -2.42 -0.45
CA VAL A 190 -2.86 -1.30 -1.13
C VAL A 190 -2.60 -0.07 -0.27
N GLU A 191 -3.42 0.19 0.75
CA GLU A 191 -3.21 1.28 1.70
C GLU A 191 -2.00 1.04 2.60
N THR A 192 -1.65 -0.23 2.87
CA THR A 192 -0.48 -0.57 3.70
C THR A 192 0.84 -0.12 3.04
N PRO A 193 1.16 -0.47 1.77
CA PRO A 193 2.34 0.06 1.10
C PRO A 193 2.28 1.58 0.93
N ALA A 194 1.12 2.19 0.69
CA ALA A 194 1.03 3.66 0.65
C ALA A 194 1.52 4.30 1.96
N HIS A 195 1.16 3.74 3.11
CA HIS A 195 1.72 4.18 4.39
C HIS A 195 3.21 3.87 4.55
N LEU A 196 3.71 2.74 4.03
CA LEU A 196 5.16 2.47 4.02
C LEU A 196 5.92 3.58 3.29
N ALA A 197 5.38 4.06 2.17
CA ALA A 197 5.97 5.16 1.41
C ALA A 197 5.97 6.49 2.18
N LEU A 198 4.92 6.77 2.94
CA LEU A 198 4.84 7.95 3.81
C LEU A 198 5.81 7.84 5.00
N ILE A 199 5.83 6.69 5.68
CA ILE A 199 6.77 6.43 6.79
C ILE A 199 8.20 6.56 6.30
N ALA A 200 8.51 6.05 5.11
CA ALA A 200 9.86 6.13 4.59
C ALA A 200 10.32 7.58 4.37
N ARG A 201 9.40 8.47 3.98
CA ARG A 201 9.68 9.90 3.75
C ARG A 201 9.72 10.74 5.02
N TYR A 202 8.86 10.40 5.97
CA TYR A 202 8.52 11.29 7.08
C TYR A 202 8.95 10.76 8.45
N GLY A 203 9.36 9.50 8.52
CA GLY A 203 9.77 8.83 9.74
C GLY A 203 8.62 8.31 10.58
N ALA A 204 8.97 7.46 11.55
CA ALA A 204 8.03 6.81 12.45
C ALA A 204 7.29 7.81 13.37
N ASP A 205 7.98 8.81 13.89
CA ASP A 205 7.40 9.78 14.83
C ASP A 205 6.31 10.62 14.16
N ARG A 206 6.56 11.06 12.93
CA ARG A 206 5.56 11.82 12.16
C ARG A 206 4.33 10.98 11.85
N TYR A 207 4.51 9.70 11.54
CA TYR A 207 3.41 8.76 11.35
C TYR A 207 2.57 8.62 12.61
N ARG A 208 3.22 8.44 13.77
CA ARG A 208 2.59 8.32 15.08
C ARG A 208 1.94 9.61 15.57
N GLY A 209 2.29 10.76 15.00
CA GLY A 209 1.63 12.04 15.26
C GLY A 209 0.17 12.09 14.79
N ALA A 210 -0.26 11.14 13.96
CA ALA A 210 -1.67 10.94 13.61
C ALA A 210 -2.27 9.76 14.39
N GLY A 211 -3.58 9.82 14.64
CA GLY A 211 -4.31 8.76 15.34
C GLY A 211 -4.13 8.79 16.86
N THR A 212 -4.31 7.64 17.50
CA THR A 212 -4.14 7.49 18.96
C THR A 212 -2.83 6.75 19.28
N PRO A 213 -2.32 6.81 20.52
CA PRO A 213 -1.15 6.02 20.90
C PRO A 213 -1.30 4.51 20.67
N ALA A 214 -2.53 3.99 20.78
CA ALA A 214 -2.85 2.58 20.55
C ALA A 214 -3.09 2.24 19.06
N GLU A 215 -3.53 3.23 18.29
CA GLU A 215 -3.85 3.11 16.86
C GLU A 215 -3.20 4.26 16.08
N PRO A 216 -1.88 4.24 15.89
CA PRO A 216 -1.17 5.32 15.21
C PRO A 216 -1.45 5.32 13.70
N GLY A 217 -1.29 6.50 13.11
CA GLY A 217 -1.50 6.78 11.69
C GLY A 217 -2.93 7.20 11.36
N SER A 218 -3.16 7.42 10.06
CA SER A 218 -4.49 7.61 9.47
C SER A 218 -5.01 6.30 8.86
N ALA A 219 -6.30 6.29 8.53
CA ALA A 219 -6.90 5.23 7.73
C ALA A 219 -7.84 5.84 6.68
N LEU A 220 -7.94 5.22 5.52
CA LEU A 220 -8.98 5.57 4.55
C LEU A 220 -10.32 4.95 4.96
N CYS A 221 -11.38 5.75 4.90
CA CYS A 221 -12.74 5.33 5.22
C CYS A 221 -13.65 5.65 4.04
N THR A 222 -14.64 4.79 3.77
CA THR A 222 -15.70 5.14 2.81
C THR A 222 -16.88 5.67 3.60
N VAL A 223 -17.28 6.92 3.37
CA VAL A 223 -18.46 7.51 4.01
C VAL A 223 -19.60 7.54 3.01
N HIS A 224 -20.75 7.03 3.43
CA HIS A 224 -22.00 7.07 2.69
C HIS A 224 -22.89 8.16 3.28
N ALA A 225 -23.43 9.01 2.41
CA ALA A 225 -24.50 9.94 2.78
C ALA A 225 -25.78 9.46 2.10
N SER A 226 -26.90 9.44 2.85
CA SER A 226 -28.20 9.04 2.28
C SER A 226 -28.50 9.85 1.02
N GLY A 227 -28.88 9.15 -0.06
CA GLY A 227 -29.18 9.76 -1.36
C GLY A 227 -27.96 10.16 -2.22
N ARG A 228 -26.72 9.81 -1.84
CA ARG A 228 -25.50 10.07 -2.63
C ARG A 228 -24.60 8.84 -2.72
N PRO A 229 -23.89 8.61 -3.84
CA PRO A 229 -22.89 7.55 -3.91
C PRO A 229 -21.76 7.78 -2.89
N GLY A 230 -21.33 6.70 -2.22
CA GLY A 230 -20.26 6.76 -1.22
C GLY A 230 -18.95 7.33 -1.77
N ARG A 231 -18.26 8.13 -0.95
CA ARG A 231 -16.95 8.72 -1.27
C ARG A 231 -15.88 8.17 -0.34
N GLY A 232 -14.72 7.85 -0.90
CA GLY A 232 -13.52 7.62 -0.11
C GLY A 232 -13.08 8.92 0.54
N VAL A 233 -12.92 8.92 1.85
CA VAL A 233 -12.41 10.03 2.65
C VAL A 233 -11.27 9.51 3.50
N GLU A 234 -10.20 10.29 3.64
CA GLU A 234 -9.17 9.97 4.64
C GLU A 234 -9.72 10.34 6.02
N GLY A 235 -9.90 9.33 6.87
CA GLY A 235 -10.31 9.51 8.26
C GLY A 235 -9.11 9.39 9.18
N ALA A 236 -8.71 10.49 9.80
CA ALA A 236 -7.96 10.42 11.04
C ALA A 236 -8.98 10.60 12.19
N ARG A 237 -8.89 9.79 13.27
CA ARG A 237 -9.38 10.30 14.57
C ARG A 237 -8.45 11.46 14.92
N LEU A 238 -8.91 12.67 14.61
CA LEU A 238 -8.11 13.89 14.57
C LEU A 238 -7.53 14.22 15.95
N THR A 239 -6.20 14.24 16.02
CA THR A 239 -5.48 15.22 16.86
C THR A 239 -4.51 16.09 16.05
N HIS A 240 -4.11 15.76 14.80
CA HIS A 240 -3.26 16.66 13.99
C HIS A 240 -3.41 16.55 12.46
N ALA A 241 -3.07 17.67 11.80
CA ALA A 241 -3.30 18.06 10.40
C ALA A 241 -2.59 17.21 9.31
N PRO A 242 -3.06 17.26 8.03
CA PRO A 242 -2.49 16.50 6.91
C PRO A 242 -0.99 16.75 6.65
N TYR A 243 -0.31 15.77 6.03
CA TYR A 243 1.09 15.86 5.64
C TYR A 243 1.35 17.12 4.77
N PRO A 244 2.20 18.07 5.19
CA PRO A 244 2.49 19.27 4.43
C PRO A 244 3.40 18.96 3.23
N LYS A 245 3.32 19.82 2.22
CA LYS A 245 4.27 19.85 1.11
C LYS A 245 5.67 20.12 1.65
N LYS A 246 6.69 19.43 1.14
CA LYS A 246 8.08 19.71 1.51
C LYS A 246 8.41 21.15 1.10
N GLY A 247 8.82 22.00 2.05
CA GLY A 247 9.14 23.42 1.81
C GLY A 247 8.42 24.44 2.70
N THR A 248 7.45 24.04 3.52
CA THR A 248 6.84 24.93 4.54
C THR A 248 7.35 24.57 5.92
N GLU A 249 8.59 24.95 6.23
CA GLU A 249 8.98 25.14 7.64
C GLU A 249 8.40 26.48 8.14
N PRO A 250 7.86 26.56 9.36
CA PRO A 250 7.58 27.84 9.97
C PRO A 250 8.91 28.56 10.17
N ARG A 251 9.05 29.76 9.59
CA ARG A 251 10.14 30.67 9.95
C ARG A 251 10.15 30.77 11.48
N ARG A 252 11.24 30.35 12.11
CA ARG A 252 11.46 30.63 13.53
C ARG A 252 11.41 32.15 13.67
N ALA A 253 10.42 32.65 14.39
CA ALA A 253 10.46 34.02 14.89
C ALA A 253 11.66 34.11 15.82
N GLY A 254 12.57 35.04 15.52
CA GLY A 254 13.65 35.45 16.41
C GLY A 254 13.13 36.25 17.60
#